data_AF-A0A7Y0SCM3-F1
#
_entry.id   AF-A0A7Y0SCM3-F1
#
_cell.length_a   1.000
_cell.length_b   1.000
_cell.length_c   1.000
_cell.angle_alpha   90.00
_cell.angle_beta   90.00
_cell.angle_gamma   90.00
#
_symmetry.space_group_name_H-M   'P 1'
#
loop_
_entity.id
_entity.type
_entity.pdbx_description
1 polymer ?
#
loop_
_entity_poly.entity_id
_entity_poly.type
_entity_poly.pdbx_seq_one_letter_code
_entity_poly.pdbx_strand_id
1 'polypeptide(L)'
;GLQEYLYQPREILQNANMIPMHLENSFFNDLDMLIKSIESHWQECFNMIRLHGDGHPGNILWRDGPMFVDLDDARNGPAVQDLWMLLNGERQD
;
A
#
# COMPACT_ATOMS: atom_id res chain seq x y z
N GLY A 1 -1.75 -10.37 -6.67
CA GLY A 1 -1.33 -9.54 -5.51
C GLY A 1 0.16 -9.32 -5.54
N LEU A 2 0.94 -10.26 -5.01
CA LEU A 2 2.40 -10.13 -4.85
C LEU A 2 3.15 -9.70 -6.12
N GLN A 3 2.79 -10.26 -7.29
CA GLN A 3 3.43 -9.85 -8.54
C GLN A 3 3.26 -8.35 -8.84
N GLU A 4 2.02 -7.87 -8.72
CA GLU A 4 1.66 -6.48 -9.02
C GLU A 4 2.16 -5.51 -7.94
N TYR A 5 2.08 -5.87 -6.66
CA TYR A 5 2.41 -4.98 -5.55
C TYR A 5 3.89 -5.01 -5.16
N LEU A 6 4.61 -6.10 -5.41
CA LEU A 6 5.98 -6.30 -4.91
C LEU A 6 6.99 -6.54 -6.04
N TYR A 7 6.82 -7.63 -6.79
CA TYR A 7 7.86 -8.11 -7.71
C TYR A 7 8.02 -7.23 -8.96
N GLN A 8 6.92 -6.82 -9.58
CA GLN A 8 6.96 -5.96 -10.77
C GLN A 8 7.49 -4.55 -10.45
N PRO A 9 7.04 -3.85 -9.39
CA PRO A 9 7.63 -2.56 -9.00
C PRO A 9 9.11 -2.65 -8.68
N ARG A 10 9.56 -3.71 -7.99
CA ARG A 10 10.98 -3.96 -7.73
C ARG A 10 11.79 -4.05 -9.04
N GLU A 11 11.31 -4.80 -10.01
CA GLU A 11 11.96 -4.92 -11.33
C GLU A 11 11.97 -3.58 -12.09
N ILE A 12 10.85 -2.83 -12.05
CA ILE A 12 10.77 -1.49 -12.65
C ILE A 12 11.81 -0.57 -12.03
N LEU A 13 11.91 -0.51 -10.69
CA LEU A 13 12.87 0.33 -9.98
C LEU A 13 14.32 -0.02 -10.33
N GLN A 14 14.63 -1.32 -10.43
CA GLN A 14 15.97 -1.80 -10.79
C GLN A 14 16.38 -1.34 -12.20
N ASN A 15 15.42 -1.28 -13.13
CA ASN A 15 15.69 -0.89 -14.50
C ASN A 15 15.54 0.63 -14.75
N ALA A 16 14.97 1.38 -13.82
CA ALA A 16 14.69 2.81 -13.99
C ALA A 16 15.92 3.72 -13.80
N ASN A 17 17.04 3.21 -13.24
CA ASN A 17 18.24 3.99 -12.91
C ASN A 17 17.94 5.27 -12.08
N MET A 18 16.91 5.23 -11.24
CA MET A 18 16.48 6.37 -10.40
C MET A 18 17.13 6.39 -9.01
N ILE A 19 17.73 5.27 -8.58
CA ILE A 19 18.35 5.14 -7.27
C ILE A 19 19.83 5.53 -7.39
N PRO A 20 20.36 6.42 -6.52
CA PRO A 20 21.77 6.76 -6.53
C PRO A 20 22.64 5.51 -6.35
N MET A 21 23.68 5.37 -7.18
CA MET A 21 24.54 4.18 -7.23
C MET A 21 25.11 3.76 -5.86
N HIS A 22 25.40 4.73 -4.98
CA HIS A 22 25.92 4.44 -3.63
C HIS A 22 24.87 3.89 -2.65
N LEU A 23 23.58 3.97 -2.99
CA LEU A 23 22.45 3.43 -2.21
C LEU A 23 21.85 2.17 -2.83
N GLU A 24 22.16 1.86 -4.08
CA GLU A 24 21.51 0.82 -4.87
C GLU A 24 21.55 -0.55 -4.18
N ASN A 25 22.74 -0.98 -3.76
CA ASN A 25 22.92 -2.26 -3.08
C ASN A 25 22.14 -2.33 -1.75
N SER A 26 22.23 -1.30 -0.90
CA SER A 26 21.49 -1.28 0.37
C SER A 26 19.98 -1.26 0.14
N PHE A 27 19.51 -0.43 -0.79
CA PHE A 27 18.10 -0.30 -1.11
C PHE A 27 17.49 -1.63 -1.57
N PHE A 28 18.11 -2.31 -2.54
CA PHE A 28 17.56 -3.56 -3.06
C PHE A 28 17.67 -4.71 -2.06
N ASN A 29 18.71 -4.73 -1.21
CA ASN A 29 18.78 -5.71 -0.12
C ASN A 29 17.64 -5.53 0.88
N ASP A 30 17.36 -4.30 1.29
CA ASP A 30 16.27 -3.99 2.23
C ASP A 30 14.90 -4.26 1.60
N LEU A 31 14.72 -3.90 0.32
CA LEU A 31 13.50 -4.19 -0.43
C LEU A 31 13.27 -5.70 -0.54
N ASP A 32 14.31 -6.49 -0.85
CA ASP A 32 14.20 -7.95 -0.94
C ASP A 32 13.86 -8.60 0.40
N MET A 33 14.37 -8.05 1.51
CA MET A 33 13.99 -8.47 2.86
C MET A 33 12.52 -8.15 3.16
N LEU A 34 12.05 -6.96 2.82
CA LEU A 34 10.66 -6.55 2.99
C LEU A 34 9.71 -7.43 2.17
N ILE A 35 10.03 -7.69 0.90
CA ILE A 35 9.22 -8.53 0.01
C ILE A 35 9.04 -9.92 0.61
N LYS A 36 10.13 -10.56 1.07
CA LYS A 36 10.07 -11.89 1.72
C LYS A 36 9.20 -11.87 2.98
N SER A 37 9.29 -10.82 3.78
CA SER A 37 8.50 -10.71 5.02
C SER A 37 7.01 -10.51 4.73
N ILE A 38 6.66 -9.78 3.66
CA ILE A 38 5.26 -9.59 3.26
C ILE A 38 4.73 -10.89 2.66
N GLU A 39 5.49 -11.54 1.78
CA GLU A 39 5.12 -12.81 1.14
C GLU A 39 4.78 -13.88 2.17
N SER A 40 5.54 -14.00 3.27
CA SER A 40 5.26 -15.00 4.31
C SER A 40 3.94 -14.78 5.07
N HIS A 41 3.37 -13.57 5.00
CA HIS A 41 2.09 -13.21 5.64
C HIS A 41 0.97 -12.97 4.62
N TRP A 42 1.27 -13.05 3.33
CA TRP A 42 0.29 -12.80 2.28
C TRP A 42 -0.67 -13.98 2.16
N GLN A 43 -1.97 -13.69 2.16
CA GLN A 43 -3.01 -14.67 1.93
C GLN A 43 -3.73 -14.36 0.61
N GLU A 44 -4.20 -15.40 -0.10
CA GLU A 44 -4.93 -15.23 -1.36
C GLU A 44 -6.46 -15.26 -1.16
N CYS A 45 -6.92 -15.67 0.02
CA CYS A 45 -8.33 -15.95 0.30
C CYS A 45 -9.07 -14.77 0.94
N PHE A 46 -9.08 -13.61 0.28
CA PHE A 46 -9.87 -12.46 0.73
C PHE A 46 -11.15 -12.29 -0.10
N ASN A 47 -12.21 -11.80 0.54
CA ASN A 47 -13.35 -11.28 -0.21
C ASN A 47 -12.96 -9.94 -0.85
N MET A 48 -12.87 -9.92 -2.18
CA MET A 48 -12.44 -8.76 -2.94
C MET A 48 -13.64 -7.85 -3.22
N ILE A 49 -13.55 -6.59 -2.79
CA ILE A 49 -14.55 -5.54 -3.05
C ILE A 49 -13.90 -4.36 -3.76
N ARG A 50 -14.70 -3.48 -4.36
CA ARG A 50 -14.21 -2.18 -4.84
C ARG A 50 -13.88 -1.29 -3.64
N LEU A 51 -12.66 -0.78 -3.63
CA LEU A 51 -12.08 0.06 -2.61
C LEU A 51 -11.87 1.48 -3.12
N HIS A 52 -11.75 2.43 -2.19
CA HIS A 52 -11.15 3.73 -2.42
C HIS A 52 -9.67 3.60 -2.80
N GLY A 53 -8.95 2.64 -2.19
CA GLY A 53 -7.54 2.36 -2.49
C GLY A 53 -6.57 3.19 -1.65
N ASP A 54 -6.90 4.46 -1.45
CA ASP A 54 -6.22 5.42 -0.57
C ASP A 54 -7.16 6.01 0.51
N GLY A 55 -7.95 5.15 1.17
CA GLY A 55 -8.95 5.55 2.16
C GLY A 55 -8.36 6.04 3.49
N HIS A 56 -7.89 7.28 3.55
CA HIS A 56 -7.34 7.91 4.75
C HIS A 56 -8.02 9.24 5.09
N PRO A 57 -7.88 9.80 6.33
CA PRO A 57 -8.60 11.00 6.74
C PRO A 57 -8.38 12.23 5.84
N GLY A 58 -7.22 12.35 5.19
CA GLY A 58 -6.94 13.42 4.22
C GLY A 58 -7.85 13.42 2.98
N ASN A 59 -8.44 12.27 2.64
CA ASN A 59 -9.33 12.08 1.48
C ASN A 59 -10.80 12.07 1.90
N ILE A 60 -11.10 12.43 3.15
CA ILE A 60 -12.46 12.52 3.69
C ILE A 60 -12.74 13.98 4.04
N LEU A 61 -13.57 14.63 3.22
CA LEU A 61 -14.08 15.97 3.49
C LEU A 61 -15.33 15.90 4.36
N TRP A 62 -15.54 16.92 5.19
CA TRP A 62 -16.70 16.98 6.08
C TRP A 62 -17.62 18.16 5.74
N ARG A 63 -18.84 17.86 5.29
CA ARG A 63 -19.92 18.83 5.13
C ARG A 63 -21.25 18.10 5.20
N ASP A 64 -21.96 18.27 6.32
CA ASP A 64 -23.23 17.58 6.60
C ASP A 64 -23.15 16.03 6.52
N GLY A 65 -21.93 15.49 6.64
CA GLY A 65 -21.59 14.09 6.49
C GLY A 65 -20.21 13.89 5.86
N PRO A 66 -19.68 12.65 5.86
CA PRO A 66 -18.42 12.34 5.20
C PRO A 66 -18.60 12.34 3.67
N MET A 67 -17.66 12.97 2.97
CA MET A 67 -17.55 12.93 1.52
C MET A 67 -16.16 12.42 1.16
N PHE A 68 -16.10 11.26 0.52
CA PHE A 68 -14.85 10.69 0.00
C PHE A 68 -14.47 11.39 -1.31
N VAL A 69 -13.21 11.75 -1.43
CA VAL A 69 -12.62 12.38 -2.62
C VAL A 69 -11.35 11.63 -3.00
N ASP A 70 -10.87 11.84 -4.23
CA ASP A 70 -9.65 11.21 -4.75
C ASP A 70 -9.74 9.69 -4.96
N LEU A 71 -10.37 9.29 -6.08
CA LEU A 71 -10.64 7.88 -6.42
C LEU A 71 -9.71 7.36 -7.54
N ASP A 72 -8.58 8.01 -7.78
CA ASP A 72 -7.61 7.59 -8.79
C ASP A 72 -6.87 6.30 -8.40
N ASP A 73 -6.72 6.04 -7.10
CA ASP A 73 -6.20 4.78 -6.54
C ASP A 73 -7.25 3.66 -6.37
N ALA A 74 -8.50 3.88 -6.79
CA ALA A 74 -9.60 2.93 -6.59
C ALA A 74 -9.32 1.57 -7.28
N ARG A 75 -9.46 0.48 -6.51
CA ARG A 75 -9.10 -0.87 -6.96
C ARG A 75 -9.88 -1.98 -6.25
N ASN A 76 -9.73 -3.22 -6.71
CA ASN A 76 -10.29 -4.38 -6.00
C ASN A 76 -9.31 -4.87 -4.93
N GLY A 77 -9.80 -5.08 -3.71
CA GLY A 77 -8.98 -5.57 -2.60
C GLY A 77 -9.78 -5.89 -1.34
N PRO A 78 -9.10 -6.25 -0.24
CA PRO A 78 -9.74 -6.51 1.04
C PRO A 78 -10.20 -5.20 1.70
N ALA A 79 -11.38 -5.20 2.32
CA ALA A 79 -11.96 -4.02 2.98
C ALA A 79 -11.03 -3.35 4.00
N VAL A 80 -10.11 -4.12 4.62
CA VAL A 80 -9.15 -3.59 5.59
C VAL A 80 -8.30 -2.46 5.03
N GLN A 81 -8.00 -2.46 3.72
CA GLN A 81 -7.19 -1.44 3.04
C GLN A 81 -7.69 -0.02 3.28
N ASP A 82 -9.00 0.21 3.25
CA ASP A 82 -9.61 1.53 3.47
C ASP A 82 -9.93 1.81 4.95
N LEU A 83 -9.66 0.86 5.85
CA LEU A 83 -9.98 0.97 7.28
C LEU A 83 -8.74 1.21 8.14
N TRP A 84 -7.61 0.55 7.84
CA TRP A 84 -6.44 0.59 8.71
C TRP A 84 -5.79 1.99 8.76
N MET A 85 -5.88 2.76 7.67
CA MET A 85 -5.36 4.13 7.61
C MET A 85 -6.22 5.16 8.34
N LEU A 86 -7.42 4.78 8.79
CA LEU A 86 -8.26 5.61 9.66
C LEU A 86 -7.89 5.47 11.14
N LEU A 87 -7.08 4.48 11.51
CA LEU A 87 -6.66 4.26 12.89
C LEU A 87 -5.62 5.30 13.29
N ASN A 88 -5.99 6.20 14.19
CA ASN A 88 -5.11 7.21 14.78
C ASN A 88 -5.19 7.17 16.33
N GLY A 89 -4.09 7.52 17.00
CA GLY A 89 -4.01 7.59 18.47
C GLY A 89 -3.10 6.54 19.12
N GLU A 90 -2.90 6.65 20.43
CA GLU A 90 -2.20 5.64 21.22
C GLU A 90 -3.16 4.57 21.75
N ARG A 91 -2.67 3.35 21.96
CA ARG A 91 -3.46 2.19 22.43
C ARG A 91 -4.07 2.38 23.85
N GLN A 92 -3.75 3.48 24.52
CA GLN A 92 -4.12 3.77 25.91
C GLN A 92 -5.20 4.84 26.06
N ASP A 93 -5.68 5.44 24.97
CA ASP A 93 -6.91 6.24 24.96
C ASP A 93 -8.13 5.36 24.59
#